data_AF-A0A925SDT4-F1
#
_entry.id   AF-A0A925SDT4-F1
#
_cell.length_a   1.000
_cell.length_b   1.000
_cell.length_c   1.000
_cell.angle_alpha   90.00
_cell.angle_beta   90.00
_cell.angle_gamma   90.00
#
_symmetry.space_group_name_H-M   'P 1'
#
loop_
_entity.id
_entity.type
_entity.pdbx_description
1 polymer ?
#
loop_
_entity_poly.entity_id
_entity_poly.type
_entity_poly.pdbx_seq_one_letter_code
_entity_poly.pdbx_strand_id
1 'polypeptide(L)'
;MRVQGLALLLLSPALPGQSPVDHKTAIARLGVEADAFERSAYRLAGREKLIQTVPDGVRVGVGIRGTATKLPGYTREIVSEYGFVSVDARGGSLKEVRRVLTIDGQKWNKQSKSLKSLARDMMA
;
A
#
# COMPACT_ATOMS: atom_id res chain seq x y z
N MET A 1 31.60 -16.86 2.34
CA MET A 1 30.27 -16.47 1.83
C MET A 1 30.18 -14.95 1.85
N ARG A 2 30.11 -14.30 0.69
CA ARG A 2 30.12 -12.84 0.56
C ARG A 2 28.69 -12.33 0.52
N VAL A 3 28.27 -11.60 1.55
CA VAL A 3 27.00 -10.86 1.56
C VAL A 3 27.33 -9.43 1.12
N GLN A 4 27.06 -9.10 -0.14
CA GLN A 4 27.09 -7.71 -0.61
C GLN A 4 25.75 -7.07 -0.23
N GLY A 5 25.74 -6.38 0.91
CA GLY A 5 24.63 -5.50 1.29
C GLY A 5 24.73 -4.21 0.50
N LEU A 6 23.91 -4.07 -0.54
CA LEU A 6 23.74 -2.80 -1.26
C LEU A 6 22.77 -1.93 -0.44
N ALA A 7 23.30 -1.23 0.56
CA ALA A 7 22.58 -0.18 1.27
C ALA A 7 22.50 1.04 0.35
N LEU A 8 21.33 1.26 -0.28
CA LEU A 8 21.05 2.48 -1.03
C LEU A 8 20.74 3.61 -0.03
N LEU A 9 21.79 4.24 0.49
CA LEU A 9 21.74 5.52 1.19
C LEU A 9 21.41 6.62 0.18
N LEU A 10 20.15 7.04 0.11
CA LEU A 10 19.74 8.30 -0.51
C LEU A 10 19.18 9.24 0.55
N LEU A 11 19.97 9.51 1.59
CA LEU A 11 19.85 10.74 2.37
C LEU A 11 21.02 11.64 1.98
N SER A 12 20.85 12.40 0.89
CA SER A 12 21.69 13.56 0.64
C SER A 12 21.31 14.64 1.67
N PRO A 13 22.26 15.14 2.49
CA PRO A 13 21.98 16.26 3.38
C PRO A 13 21.62 17.48 2.53
N ALA A 14 20.51 18.14 2.88
CA ALA A 14 20.06 19.35 2.22
C ALA A 14 21.13 20.44 2.34
N LEU A 15 21.81 20.73 1.23
CA LEU A 15 22.66 21.90 1.09
C LEU A 15 21.77 23.16 1.02
N PRO A 16 22.03 24.20 1.82
CA PRO A 16 21.32 25.47 1.73
C PRO A 16 21.71 26.13 0.40
N GLY A 17 20.76 26.18 -0.55
CA GLY A 17 21.01 26.71 -1.90
C GLY A 17 20.28 25.99 -3.03
N GLN A 18 19.39 25.03 -2.76
CA GLN A 18 18.49 24.52 -3.79
C GLN A 18 17.49 25.62 -4.19
N SER A 19 17.79 26.32 -5.29
CA SER A 19 16.80 27.06 -6.07
C SER A 19 15.53 26.22 -6.24
N PRO A 20 14.34 26.84 -6.36
CA PRO A 20 13.10 26.10 -6.53
C PRO A 20 13.30 25.09 -7.64
N VAL A 21 13.16 23.80 -7.33
CA VAL A 21 13.23 22.75 -8.34
C VAL A 21 12.19 23.12 -9.40
N ASP A 22 12.66 23.42 -10.60
CA ASP A 22 11.78 23.75 -11.72
C ASP A 22 10.72 22.66 -11.83
N HIS A 23 9.45 23.08 -11.77
CA HIS A 23 8.30 22.18 -11.69
C HIS A 23 8.30 21.17 -12.85
N LYS A 24 8.77 21.58 -14.04
CA LYS A 24 8.91 20.69 -15.20
C LYS A 24 9.95 19.59 -14.95
N THR A 25 11.07 19.96 -14.34
CA THR A 25 12.13 19.03 -13.96
C THR A 25 11.65 18.05 -12.88
N ALA A 26 10.83 18.49 -11.91
CA ALA A 26 10.23 17.62 -10.91
C ALA A 26 9.26 16.60 -11.54
N ILE A 27 8.36 17.05 -12.42
CA ILE A 27 7.42 16.16 -13.13
C ILE A 27 8.17 15.14 -13.99
N ALA A 28 9.20 15.54 -14.72
CA ALA A 28 9.97 14.62 -15.56
C ALA A 28 10.62 13.49 -14.74
N ARG A 29 11.13 13.81 -13.54
CA ARG A 29 11.67 12.80 -12.62
C ARG A 29 10.60 11.83 -12.13
N LEU A 30 9.43 12.35 -11.74
CA LEU A 30 8.30 11.52 -11.33
C LEU A 30 7.85 10.57 -12.46
N GLY A 31 7.89 11.02 -13.71
CA GLY A 31 7.61 10.17 -14.87
C GLY A 31 8.59 8.99 -15.00
N VAL A 32 9.89 9.26 -14.88
CA VAL A 32 10.93 8.21 -14.92
C VAL A 32 10.75 7.20 -13.77
N GLU A 33 10.42 7.70 -12.57
CA GLU A 33 10.16 6.86 -11.40
C GLU A 33 8.89 6.01 -11.57
N ALA A 34 7.83 6.58 -12.13
CA ALA A 34 6.59 5.86 -12.45
C ALA A 34 6.85 4.73 -13.45
N ASP A 35 7.56 4.99 -14.56
CA ASP A 35 7.92 3.97 -15.55
C ASP A 35 8.79 2.86 -14.95
N ALA A 36 9.73 3.23 -14.06
CA ALA A 36 10.57 2.26 -13.35
C ALA A 36 9.74 1.39 -12.40
N PHE A 37 8.78 2.01 -11.70
CA PHE A 37 7.85 1.32 -10.83
C PHE A 37 6.97 0.36 -11.62
N GLU A 38 6.34 0.78 -12.72
CA GLU A 38 5.49 -0.08 -13.54
C GLU A 38 6.20 -1.35 -14.02
N ARG A 39 7.46 -1.23 -14.41
CA ARG A 39 8.29 -2.36 -14.86
C ARG A 39 8.74 -3.31 -13.74
N SER A 40 8.65 -2.89 -12.49
CA SER A 40 9.18 -3.64 -11.34
C SER A 40 8.14 -4.02 -10.29
N ALA A 41 6.95 -3.41 -10.32
CA ALA A 41 5.91 -3.52 -9.30
C ALA A 41 5.47 -4.97 -9.03
N TYR A 42 5.40 -5.82 -10.07
CA TYR A 42 5.04 -7.24 -9.92
C TYR A 42 6.06 -8.08 -9.14
N ARG A 43 7.27 -7.55 -8.91
CA ARG A 43 8.32 -8.18 -8.08
C ARG A 43 8.30 -7.68 -6.64
N LEU A 44 7.49 -6.66 -6.35
CA LEU A 44 7.43 -6.05 -5.04
C LEU A 44 6.28 -6.65 -4.25
N ALA A 45 6.61 -7.07 -3.02
CA ALA A 45 5.63 -7.32 -1.97
C ALA A 45 6.00 -6.40 -0.81
N GLY A 46 5.06 -5.55 -0.42
CA GLY A 46 5.22 -4.64 0.70
C GLY A 46 4.47 -5.14 1.92
N ARG A 47 4.92 -4.67 3.09
CA ARG A 47 4.20 -4.85 4.36
C ARG A 47 3.91 -3.47 4.93
N GLU A 48 2.65 -3.21 5.21
CA GLU A 48 2.16 -1.94 5.74
C GLU A 48 1.56 -2.15 7.13
N LYS A 49 1.76 -1.16 8.00
CA LYS A 49 1.04 -1.00 9.26
C LYS A 49 0.22 0.27 9.19
N LEU A 50 -1.10 0.13 9.24
CA LEU A 50 -2.06 1.24 9.27
C LEU A 50 -2.58 1.42 10.69
N ILE A 51 -2.46 2.64 11.22
CA ILE A 51 -3.12 3.04 12.46
C ILE A 51 -4.38 3.80 12.09
N GLN A 52 -5.55 3.23 12.40
CA GLN A 52 -6.84 3.83 12.11
C GLN A 52 -7.48 4.30 13.42
N THR A 53 -7.73 5.60 13.53
CA THR A 53 -8.48 6.21 14.63
C THR A 53 -9.86 6.61 14.14
N VAL A 54 -10.89 6.02 14.73
CA VAL A 54 -12.29 6.37 14.50
C VAL A 54 -12.80 7.10 15.74
N PRO A 55 -13.26 8.36 15.62
CA PRO A 55 -13.78 9.11 16.74
C PRO A 55 -15.14 8.58 17.21
N ASP A 56 -15.53 8.96 18.43
CA ASP A 56 -16.82 8.61 19.00
C ASP A 56 -17.99 9.10 18.12
N GLY A 57 -19.04 8.27 18.03
CA GLY A 57 -20.29 8.68 17.41
C GLY A 57 -20.31 8.62 15.88
N VAL A 58 -19.25 8.10 15.23
CA VAL A 58 -19.26 7.80 13.80
C VAL A 58 -20.28 6.71 13.50
N ARG A 59 -21.13 6.97 12.49
CA ARG A 59 -22.11 6.00 11.99
C ARG A 59 -21.39 5.03 11.05
N VAL A 60 -21.10 3.83 11.54
CA VAL A 60 -20.51 2.76 10.73
C VAL A 60 -21.65 1.83 10.30
N GLY A 61 -22.26 2.14 9.16
CA GLY A 61 -23.30 1.33 8.53
C GLY A 61 -24.74 1.79 8.78
N VAL A 62 -25.62 1.35 7.88
CA VAL A 62 -27.07 1.46 8.00
C VAL A 62 -27.58 0.06 8.30
N GLY A 63 -28.19 -0.16 9.47
CA GLY A 63 -28.83 -1.45 9.76
C GLY A 63 -29.96 -1.74 8.78
N ILE A 64 -30.39 -3.00 8.68
CA ILE A 64 -31.47 -3.47 7.77
C ILE A 64 -32.79 -2.67 7.94
N ARG A 65 -32.95 -1.92 9.04
CA ARG A 65 -34.12 -1.09 9.36
C ARG A 65 -33.84 0.43 9.39
N GLY A 66 -32.74 0.90 8.81
CA GLY A 66 -32.43 2.34 8.77
C GLY A 66 -31.95 2.95 10.08
N THR A 67 -31.81 2.17 11.15
CA THR A 67 -31.19 2.61 12.40
C THR A 67 -29.68 2.67 12.25
N ALA A 68 -29.12 3.87 12.40
CA ALA A 68 -27.68 4.08 12.42
C ALA A 68 -27.16 3.85 13.85
N THR A 69 -26.46 2.75 14.06
CA THR A 69 -25.77 2.49 15.34
C THR A 69 -24.54 3.40 15.43
N LYS A 70 -24.50 4.23 16.48
CA LYS A 70 -23.27 4.95 16.85
C LYS A 70 -22.39 3.98 17.63
N LEU A 71 -21.21 3.70 17.11
CA LEU A 71 -20.22 2.88 17.81
C LEU A 71 -19.32 3.79 18.66
N PRO A 72 -18.79 3.29 19.80
CA PRO A 72 -17.71 3.97 20.49
C PRO A 72 -16.50 4.10 19.56
N GLY A 73 -15.76 5.17 19.73
CA GLY A 73 -14.51 5.43 19.05
C GLY A 73 -13.48 4.35 19.39
N TYR A 74 -12.58 4.12 18.45
CA TYR A 74 -11.52 3.13 18.61
C TYR A 74 -10.29 3.55 17.84
N THR A 75 -9.12 3.12 18.33
CA THR A 75 -7.89 3.10 17.55
C THR A 75 -7.54 1.65 17.30
N ARG A 76 -7.21 1.30 16.06
CA ARG A 76 -6.78 -0.05 15.71
C ARG A 76 -5.52 -0.05 14.84
N GLU A 77 -4.72 -1.08 15.03
CA GLU A 77 -3.57 -1.38 14.17
C GLU A 77 -3.95 -2.47 13.18
N ILE A 78 -3.81 -2.18 11.88
CA ILE A 78 -4.04 -3.15 10.81
C ILE A 78 -2.70 -3.39 10.11
N VAL A 79 -2.21 -4.63 10.16
CA VAL A 79 -1.00 -5.01 9.42
C VAL A 79 -1.41 -5.77 8.17
N SER A 80 -0.94 -5.33 7.01
CA SER A 80 -1.26 -5.93 5.72
C SER A 80 -0.01 -6.21 4.90
N GLU A 81 -0.07 -7.23 4.06
CA GLU A 81 0.82 -7.40 2.92
C GLU A 81 0.13 -6.91 1.66
N TYR A 82 0.87 -6.29 0.75
CA TYR A 82 0.35 -5.87 -0.54
C TYR A 82 1.34 -6.15 -1.67
N GLY A 83 0.83 -6.19 -2.90
CA GLY A 83 1.62 -6.34 -4.12
C GLY A 83 0.84 -5.83 -5.32
N PHE A 84 1.43 -5.93 -6.51
CA PHE A 84 0.83 -5.38 -7.73
C PHE A 84 0.67 -6.44 -8.82
N VAL A 85 -0.42 -6.34 -9.57
CA VAL A 85 -0.71 -7.16 -10.75
C VAL A 85 -0.99 -6.26 -11.95
N SER A 86 -0.52 -6.67 -13.12
CA SER A 86 -0.92 -6.08 -14.41
C SER A 86 -2.21 -6.75 -14.85
N VAL A 87 -3.30 -5.99 -15.02
CA VAL A 87 -4.59 -6.55 -15.45
C VAL A 87 -4.71 -6.64 -16.96
N ASP A 88 -4.06 -5.73 -17.68
CA ASP A 88 -3.95 -5.79 -19.14
C ASP A 88 -2.59 -6.37 -19.55
N ALA A 89 -2.38 -6.60 -20.85
CA ALA A 89 -1.12 -7.08 -21.42
C ALA A 89 0.10 -6.31 -20.87
N ARG A 90 1.30 -6.90 -20.95
CA ARG A 90 2.55 -6.38 -20.35
C ARG A 90 2.72 -4.86 -20.62
N GLY A 91 2.50 -4.02 -19.60
CA GLY A 91 2.40 -2.55 -19.72
C GLY A 91 0.99 -1.96 -19.48
N GLY A 92 0.04 -2.78 -19.05
CA GLY A 92 -1.33 -2.43 -18.73
C GLY A 92 -1.53 -1.77 -17.36
N SER A 93 -2.80 -1.53 -17.01
CA SER A 93 -3.14 -0.93 -15.72
C SER A 93 -2.70 -1.80 -14.54
N LEU A 94 -1.95 -1.21 -13.60
CA LEU A 94 -1.58 -1.86 -12.36
C LEU A 94 -2.75 -1.83 -11.36
N LYS A 95 -3.00 -2.96 -10.72
CA LYS A 95 -3.87 -3.05 -9.55
C LYS A 95 -3.07 -3.48 -8.35
N GLU A 96 -3.31 -2.81 -7.22
CA GLU A 96 -2.84 -3.27 -5.93
C GLU A 96 -3.72 -4.41 -5.41
N VAL A 97 -3.08 -5.46 -4.92
CA VAL A 97 -3.73 -6.56 -4.21
C VAL A 97 -3.25 -6.51 -2.78
N ARG A 98 -4.18 -6.51 -1.82
CA ARG A 98 -3.88 -6.38 -0.39
C ARG A 98 -4.47 -7.52 0.42
N ARG A 99 -3.69 -8.02 1.37
CA ARG A 99 -4.08 -9.05 2.34
C ARG A 99 -3.81 -8.55 3.75
N VAL A 100 -4.87 -8.40 4.53
CA VAL A 100 -4.76 -8.12 5.96
C VAL A 100 -4.24 -9.36 6.69
N LEU A 101 -3.20 -9.19 7.50
CA LEU A 101 -2.56 -10.24 8.29
C LEU A 101 -3.01 -10.22 9.74
N THR A 102 -3.03 -9.04 10.36
CA THR A 102 -3.45 -8.88 11.75
C THR A 102 -4.27 -7.61 11.94
N ILE A 103 -5.22 -7.68 12.88
CA ILE A 103 -5.91 -6.53 13.44
C ILE A 103 -5.65 -6.56 14.94
N ASP A 104 -5.08 -5.49 15.49
CA ASP A 104 -4.73 -5.35 16.91
C ASP A 104 -3.87 -6.52 17.42
N GLY A 105 -2.91 -6.95 16.60
CA GLY A 105 -2.03 -8.09 16.87
C GLY A 105 -2.69 -9.48 16.69
N GLN A 106 -4.00 -9.55 16.50
CA GLN A 106 -4.71 -10.81 16.28
C GLN A 106 -4.71 -11.19 14.80
N LYS A 107 -4.39 -12.46 14.49
CA LYS A 107 -4.38 -12.96 13.10
C LYS A 107 -5.76 -12.84 12.45
N TRP A 108 -5.81 -12.11 11.35
CA TRP A 108 -7.02 -11.90 10.58
C TRP A 108 -7.17 -13.01 9.54
N ASN A 109 -8.03 -13.99 9.88
CA ASN A 109 -8.44 -15.13 9.06
C ASN A 109 -7.33 -16.18 8.73
N LYS A 110 -7.43 -17.38 9.32
CA LYS A 110 -6.53 -18.52 9.05
C LYS A 110 -6.64 -19.07 7.63
N GLN A 111 -7.75 -18.82 6.93
CA GLN A 111 -8.03 -19.30 5.57
C GLN A 111 -7.72 -18.24 4.49
N SER A 112 -7.12 -17.10 4.86
CA SER A 112 -6.85 -16.03 3.91
C SER A 112 -5.94 -16.52 2.78
N LYS A 113 -6.41 -16.39 1.54
CA LYS A 113 -5.66 -16.66 0.32
C LYS A 113 -4.32 -15.91 0.33
N SER A 114 -3.26 -16.52 -0.21
CA SER A 114 -1.99 -15.83 -0.42
C SER A 114 -2.15 -14.68 -1.41
N LEU A 115 -1.26 -13.68 -1.36
CA LEU A 115 -1.25 -12.59 -2.36
C LEU A 115 -1.23 -13.14 -3.79
N LYS A 116 -0.46 -14.19 -4.06
CA LYS A 116 -0.42 -14.87 -5.35
C LYS A 116 -1.78 -15.48 -5.75
N SER A 117 -2.53 -16.01 -4.80
CA SER A 117 -3.86 -16.55 -5.08
C SER A 117 -4.87 -15.43 -5.33
N LEU A 118 -4.84 -14.35 -4.56
CA LEU A 118 -5.69 -13.18 -4.79
C LEU A 118 -5.39 -12.53 -6.15
N ALA A 119 -4.11 -12.41 -6.50
CA ALA A 119 -3.65 -11.95 -7.81
C ALA A 119 -4.24 -12.77 -8.97
N ARG A 120 -4.25 -14.11 -8.85
CA ARG A 120 -4.86 -14.98 -9.87
C ARG A 120 -6.36 -14.76 -10.00
N ASP A 121 -7.08 -14.64 -8.89
CA ASP A 121 -8.53 -14.43 -8.91
C ASP A 121 -8.92 -13.10 -9.57
N MET A 122 -8.04 -12.09 -9.56
CA MET A 122 -8.26 -10.80 -10.23
C MET A 122 -7.93 -10.80 -11.73
N MET A 123 -7.23 -11.82 -12.22
CA MET A 123 -6.89 -12.00 -13.64
C MET A 123 -7.80 -13.00 -14.37
N ALA A 124 -8.68 -13.68 -13.63
CA ALA A 124 -9.64 -14.66 -14.14
C ALA A 124 -10.97 -13.99 -14.50
#